data_AF-C1N8X8-F1
#
_entry.id   AF-C1N8X8-F1
#
_cell.length_a   1.000
_cell.length_b   1.000
_cell.length_c   1.000
_cell.angle_alpha   90.00
_cell.angle_beta   90.00
_cell.angle_gamma   90.00
#
_symmetry.space_group_name_H-M   'P 1'
#
loop_
_entity.id
_entity.type
_entity.pdbx_description
1 polymer ?
#
loop_
_entity_poly.entity_id
_entity_poly.type
_entity_poly.pdbx_seq_one_letter_code
_entity_poly.pdbx_strand_id
1 'polypeptide(L)'
;MKHLDHTTYAKREETALEHAVEEHWDEGCTLLKHLPKAKGQSDAFFPLLDDAVFVGHIMTDLDSIAGAIGAAELYGGVPARASEINTETQFALEHWGVDLPPPVEDLLAERPDRNVCLVDFQQQSQLNPAIPMANIVGVIDHHALQSNTIVTEKPIFVDIRPWGCMSSIVAHTYAVNEKFLPKPIAGMLLRRVPSHTGPHTTASAW
;
A
#
# COMPACT_ATOMS: atom_id res chain seq x y z
N MET A 1 -15.82 -2.49 -11.23
CA MET A 1 -14.59 -1.73 -11.58
C MET A 1 -13.89 -2.61 -12.62
N LYS A 2 -13.44 -2.14 -13.78
CA LYS A 2 -12.84 -3.06 -14.78
C LYS A 2 -11.56 -3.68 -14.20
N HIS A 3 -11.57 -4.99 -14.00
CA HIS A 3 -10.54 -5.75 -13.27
C HIS A 3 -9.39 -6.23 -14.16
N LEU A 4 -9.53 -6.16 -15.50
CA LEU A 4 -8.53 -6.59 -16.47
C LEU A 4 -8.29 -5.55 -17.57
N ASP A 5 -7.73 -4.40 -17.21
CA ASP A 5 -7.31 -3.45 -18.24
C ASP A 5 -5.90 -3.82 -18.72
N HIS A 6 -5.70 -4.31 -19.94
CA HIS A 6 -4.37 -4.53 -20.53
C HIS A 6 -4.14 -3.52 -21.67
N THR A 7 -3.27 -2.52 -21.45
CA THR A 7 -2.90 -1.55 -22.48
C THR A 7 -1.78 -2.10 -23.35
N THR A 8 -2.13 -2.74 -24.47
CA THR A 8 -1.22 -2.96 -25.59
C THR A 8 -1.06 -1.68 -26.42
N TYR A 9 0.04 -1.56 -27.18
CA TYR A 9 0.35 -0.44 -28.09
C TYR A 9 -0.73 -0.12 -29.15
N ALA A 10 -1.79 -0.93 -29.25
CA ALA A 10 -3.02 -0.65 -29.97
C ALA A 10 -4.23 -1.05 -29.12
N LYS A 11 -5.32 -0.29 -29.25
CA LYS A 11 -6.62 -0.59 -28.60
C LYS A 11 -7.13 -1.93 -29.14
N ARG A 12 -6.94 -3.01 -28.38
CA ARG A 12 -7.43 -4.35 -28.69
C ARG A 12 -8.82 -4.52 -28.08
N GLU A 13 -9.73 -5.19 -28.77
CA GLU A 13 -11.01 -5.59 -28.19
C GLU A 13 -10.82 -6.67 -27.12
N GLU A 14 -11.48 -6.49 -25.97
CA GLU A 14 -11.54 -7.49 -24.91
C GLU A 14 -12.12 -8.79 -25.47
N THR A 15 -11.49 -9.91 -25.12
CA THR A 15 -11.97 -11.23 -25.49
C THR A 15 -13.22 -11.59 -24.70
N ALA A 16 -14.02 -12.51 -25.21
CA ALA A 16 -15.19 -13.03 -24.49
C ALA A 16 -14.83 -13.61 -23.11
N LEU A 17 -13.61 -14.13 -22.95
CA LEU A 17 -13.11 -14.62 -21.67
C LEU A 17 -12.83 -13.47 -20.69
N GLU A 18 -12.17 -12.40 -21.15
CA GLU A 18 -11.88 -11.21 -20.32
C GLU A 18 -13.18 -10.57 -19.81
N HIS A 19 -14.20 -10.42 -20.68
CA HIS A 19 -15.52 -9.95 -20.27
C HIS A 19 -16.19 -10.87 -19.22
N ALA A 20 -16.18 -12.18 -19.43
CA ALA A 20 -16.80 -13.12 -18.49
C ALA A 20 -16.09 -13.12 -17.13
N VAL A 21 -14.77 -12.95 -17.10
CA VAL A 21 -14.02 -12.83 -15.84
C VAL A 21 -14.38 -11.55 -15.09
N GLU A 22 -14.55 -10.42 -15.79
CA GLU A 22 -15.00 -9.19 -15.14
C GLU A 22 -16.44 -9.29 -14.62
N GLU A 23 -17.34 -9.87 -15.42
CA GLU A 23 -18.76 -10.02 -15.07
C GLU A 23 -18.95 -10.87 -13.80
N HIS A 24 -18.18 -11.95 -13.67
CA HIS A 24 -18.30 -12.91 -12.56
C HIS A 24 -17.25 -12.71 -11.46
N TRP A 25 -16.51 -11.60 -11.47
CA TRP A 25 -15.39 -11.38 -10.56
C TRP A 25 -15.82 -11.44 -9.08
N ASP A 26 -16.87 -10.69 -8.73
CA ASP A 26 -17.37 -10.60 -7.35
C ASP A 26 -17.92 -11.95 -6.84
N GLU A 27 -18.56 -12.72 -7.72
CA GLU A 27 -19.04 -14.08 -7.44
C GLU A 27 -17.85 -15.02 -7.22
N GLY A 28 -16.81 -14.92 -8.05
CA GLY A 28 -15.57 -15.67 -7.90
C GLY A 28 -14.84 -15.38 -6.59
N CYS A 29 -14.72 -14.10 -6.21
CA CYS A 29 -14.16 -13.68 -4.93
C CYS A 29 -14.96 -14.23 -3.74
N THR A 30 -16.30 -14.29 -3.88
CA THR A 30 -17.18 -14.86 -2.85
C THR A 30 -16.98 -16.37 -2.74
N LEU A 31 -16.91 -17.09 -3.86
CA LEU A 31 -16.66 -18.52 -3.90
C LEU A 31 -15.32 -18.90 -3.25
N LEU A 32 -14.26 -18.14 -3.56
CA LEU A 32 -12.92 -18.37 -3.00
C LEU A 32 -12.90 -18.33 -1.47
N LYS A 33 -13.72 -17.46 -0.84
CA LYS A 33 -13.86 -17.40 0.63
C LYS A 33 -14.49 -18.66 1.23
N HIS A 34 -15.19 -19.45 0.44
CA HIS A 34 -15.89 -20.66 0.87
C HIS A 34 -15.17 -21.96 0.49
N LEU A 35 -14.09 -21.89 -0.30
CA LEU A 35 -13.33 -23.08 -0.65
C LEU A 35 -12.54 -23.61 0.56
N PRO A 36 -12.59 -24.92 0.84
CA PRO A 36 -11.78 -25.50 1.91
C PRO A 36 -10.29 -25.38 1.57
N LYS A 37 -9.52 -24.81 2.51
CA LYS A 37 -8.05 -24.70 2.38
C LYS A 37 -7.40 -26.08 2.29
N ALA A 38 -6.30 -26.17 1.56
CA ALA A 38 -5.58 -27.42 1.39
C ALA A 38 -5.09 -27.94 2.76
N LYS A 39 -5.15 -29.25 2.96
CA LYS A 39 -4.74 -29.90 4.22
C LYS A 39 -3.25 -29.63 4.48
N GLY A 40 -2.94 -28.80 5.47
CA GLY A 40 -1.57 -28.37 5.80
C GLY A 40 -1.28 -26.89 5.57
N GLN A 41 -2.19 -26.10 5.00
CA GLN A 41 -2.15 -24.64 5.09
C GLN A 41 -2.49 -24.24 6.53
N SER A 42 -1.49 -23.85 7.33
CA SER A 42 -1.75 -22.96 8.46
C SER A 42 -2.07 -21.58 7.90
N ASP A 43 -3.04 -20.88 8.47
CA ASP A 43 -3.18 -19.45 8.20
C ASP A 43 -1.83 -18.79 8.51
N ALA A 44 -1.17 -18.26 7.48
CA ALA A 44 -0.06 -17.35 7.72
C ALA A 44 -0.61 -16.25 8.63
N PHE A 45 0.13 -15.91 9.69
CA PHE A 45 -0.28 -14.84 10.58
C PHE A 45 -0.54 -13.57 9.75
N PHE A 46 -1.78 -13.10 9.77
CA PHE A 46 -2.21 -11.89 9.06
C PHE A 46 -2.69 -10.89 10.12
N PRO A 47 -2.02 -9.73 10.27
CA PRO A 47 -2.35 -8.79 11.32
C PRO A 47 -3.73 -8.16 11.07
N LEU A 48 -4.47 -7.96 12.16
CA LEU A 48 -5.74 -7.24 12.15
C LEU A 48 -5.46 -5.74 12.18
N LEU A 49 -5.37 -5.14 11.00
CA LEU A 49 -5.19 -3.70 10.79
C LEU A 49 -6.41 -3.07 10.08
N ASP A 50 -7.55 -3.76 10.12
CA ASP A 50 -8.81 -3.30 9.55
C ASP A 50 -9.16 -1.90 10.09
N ASP A 51 -9.59 -1.01 9.19
CA ASP A 51 -9.96 0.39 9.49
C ASP A 51 -8.83 1.27 10.06
N ALA A 52 -7.58 0.77 10.13
CA ALA A 52 -6.43 1.60 10.46
C ALA A 52 -6.12 2.59 9.33
N VAL A 53 -5.58 3.76 9.69
CA VAL A 53 -5.02 4.71 8.74
C VAL A 53 -3.60 4.29 8.38
N PHE A 54 -3.31 4.15 7.10
CA PHE A 54 -1.97 3.87 6.59
C PHE A 54 -1.35 5.16 6.07
N VAL A 55 -0.20 5.53 6.61
CA VAL A 55 0.41 6.84 6.33
C VAL A 55 1.94 6.75 6.29
N GLY A 56 2.52 7.41 5.29
CA GLY A 56 3.96 7.54 5.10
C GLY A 56 4.58 8.69 5.90
N HIS A 57 5.88 8.95 5.68
CA HIS A 57 6.59 10.01 6.41
C HIS A 57 6.25 11.42 5.90
N ILE A 58 6.52 12.43 6.74
CA ILE A 58 6.29 13.86 6.43
C ILE A 58 7.06 14.38 5.20
N MET A 59 8.17 13.74 4.80
CA MET A 59 8.86 14.06 3.55
C MET A 59 8.30 13.25 2.39
N THR A 60 6.97 13.25 2.24
CA THR A 60 6.22 12.29 1.44
C THR A 60 6.79 12.11 0.03
N ASP A 61 7.11 10.86 -0.31
CA ASP A 61 7.58 10.44 -1.62
C ASP A 61 6.60 9.43 -2.26
N LEU A 62 6.99 8.83 -3.39
CA LEU A 62 6.16 7.86 -4.07
C LEU A 62 5.96 6.58 -3.24
N ASP A 63 6.96 6.11 -2.51
CA ASP A 63 6.88 4.84 -1.76
C ASP A 63 5.95 4.96 -0.55
N SER A 64 6.05 6.08 0.15
CA SER A 64 5.12 6.48 1.20
C SER A 64 3.66 6.45 0.73
N ILE A 65 3.34 7.07 -0.41
CA ILE A 65 1.95 7.09 -0.93
C ILE A 65 1.53 5.75 -1.52
N ALA A 66 2.38 5.15 -2.36
CA ALA A 66 2.07 3.88 -3.01
C ALA A 66 1.85 2.76 -1.99
N GLY A 67 2.71 2.67 -0.98
CA GLY A 67 2.56 1.67 0.05
C GLY A 67 1.46 2.00 1.06
N ALA A 68 1.12 3.27 1.32
CA ALA A 68 -0.08 3.60 2.11
C ALA A 68 -1.35 3.10 1.42
N ILE A 69 -1.47 3.37 0.12
CA ILE A 69 -2.59 2.90 -0.72
C ILE A 69 -2.61 1.37 -0.80
N GLY A 70 -1.47 0.76 -1.12
CA GLY A 70 -1.36 -0.69 -1.25
C GLY A 70 -1.62 -1.44 0.05
N ALA A 71 -1.14 -0.91 1.19
CA ALA A 71 -1.36 -1.51 2.50
C ALA A 71 -2.80 -1.31 2.97
N ALA A 72 -3.40 -0.13 2.75
CA ALA A 72 -4.81 0.10 3.07
C ALA A 72 -5.72 -0.89 2.33
N GLU A 73 -5.51 -1.10 1.03
CA GLU A 73 -6.24 -2.10 0.25
C GLU A 73 -5.98 -3.53 0.76
N LEU A 74 -4.74 -3.84 1.13
CA LEU A 74 -4.35 -5.18 1.58
C LEU A 74 -4.98 -5.58 2.91
N TYR A 75 -5.05 -4.62 3.84
CA TYR A 75 -5.43 -4.83 5.23
C TYR A 75 -6.84 -4.29 5.56
N GLY A 76 -7.55 -3.70 4.60
CA GLY A 76 -8.91 -3.18 4.81
C GLY A 76 -8.93 -1.86 5.61
N GLY A 77 -7.92 -1.01 5.42
CA GLY A 77 -7.79 0.29 6.08
C GLY A 77 -8.09 1.48 5.17
N VAL A 78 -7.61 2.66 5.57
CA VAL A 78 -7.75 3.91 4.81
C VAL A 78 -6.37 4.52 4.55
N PRO A 79 -6.01 4.84 3.30
CA PRO A 79 -4.75 5.50 3.03
C PRO A 79 -4.82 6.99 3.38
N ALA A 80 -3.71 7.55 3.83
CA ALA A 80 -3.54 8.98 4.07
C ALA A 80 -2.15 9.46 3.67
N ARG A 81 -2.02 10.77 3.45
CA ARG A 81 -0.74 11.45 3.22
C ARG A 81 -0.35 12.30 4.44
N ALA A 82 0.94 12.35 4.73
CA ALA A 82 1.49 13.16 5.82
C ALA A 82 1.84 14.59 5.40
N SER A 83 2.01 14.84 4.10
CA SER A 83 2.30 16.16 3.53
C SER A 83 1.78 16.28 2.10
N GLU A 84 2.06 17.40 1.45
CA GLU A 84 1.88 17.55 0.00
C GLU A 84 2.79 16.59 -0.77
N ILE A 85 2.34 16.19 -1.97
CA ILE A 85 3.04 15.24 -2.84
C ILE A 85 3.97 15.94 -3.82
N ASN A 86 4.98 15.22 -4.29
CA ASN A 86 5.85 15.69 -5.36
C ASN A 86 5.26 15.37 -6.77
N THR A 87 5.91 15.86 -7.82
CA THR A 87 5.46 15.67 -9.21
C THR A 87 5.54 14.21 -9.69
N GLU A 88 6.48 13.42 -9.18
CA GLU A 88 6.59 12.00 -9.51
C GLU A 88 5.39 11.22 -8.95
N THR A 89 5.04 11.47 -7.69
CA THR A 89 3.87 10.87 -7.04
C THR A 89 2.58 11.30 -7.73
N GLN A 90 2.45 12.58 -8.08
CA GLN A 90 1.30 13.08 -8.83
C GLN A 90 1.15 12.34 -10.17
N PHE A 91 2.25 12.23 -10.92
CA PHE A 91 2.25 11.52 -12.20
C PHE A 91 1.86 10.06 -12.05
N ALA A 92 2.33 9.36 -11.00
CA ALA A 92 1.96 7.98 -10.74
C ALA A 92 0.46 7.82 -10.45
N LEU A 93 -0.11 8.67 -9.60
CA LEU A 93 -1.54 8.66 -9.27
C LEU A 93 -2.40 8.88 -10.52
N GLU A 94 -2.07 9.89 -11.33
CA GLU A 94 -2.76 10.19 -12.59
C GLU A 94 -2.61 9.05 -13.60
N HIS A 95 -1.41 8.47 -13.73
CA HIS A 95 -1.14 7.39 -14.67
C HIS A 95 -1.93 6.11 -14.36
N TRP A 96 -2.06 5.78 -13.08
CA TRP A 96 -2.77 4.59 -12.62
C TRP A 96 -4.25 4.84 -12.29
N GLY A 97 -4.72 6.09 -12.38
CA GLY A 97 -6.10 6.46 -12.09
C GLY A 97 -6.49 6.22 -10.63
N VAL A 98 -5.57 6.53 -9.72
CA VAL A 98 -5.75 6.35 -8.27
C VAL A 98 -5.93 7.71 -7.62
N ASP A 99 -6.95 7.83 -6.76
CA ASP A 99 -7.24 9.07 -6.05
C ASP A 99 -6.13 9.43 -5.06
N LEU A 100 -5.84 10.72 -4.95
CA LEU A 100 -4.91 11.25 -3.95
C LEU A 100 -5.46 11.00 -2.54
N PRO A 101 -4.71 10.32 -1.65
CA PRO A 101 -5.14 10.15 -0.27
C PRO A 101 -5.36 11.48 0.45
N PRO A 102 -6.36 11.58 1.35
CA PRO A 102 -6.57 12.78 2.15
C PRO A 102 -5.41 12.99 3.14
N PRO A 103 -5.21 14.24 3.63
CA PRO A 103 -4.32 14.50 4.75
C PRO A 103 -4.69 13.65 5.98
N VAL A 104 -3.68 13.15 6.69
CA VAL A 104 -3.90 12.38 7.93
C VAL A 104 -4.56 13.22 9.02
N GLU A 105 -4.31 14.52 9.03
CA GLU A 105 -4.90 15.50 9.93
C GLU A 105 -6.43 15.52 9.82
N ASP A 106 -6.98 15.45 8.60
CA ASP A 106 -8.42 15.48 8.37
C ASP A 106 -9.09 14.22 8.92
N LEU A 107 -8.47 13.05 8.71
CA LEU A 107 -8.98 11.78 9.21
C LEU A 107 -8.94 11.69 10.74
N LEU A 108 -7.88 12.22 11.36
CA LEU A 108 -7.74 12.26 12.82
C LEU A 108 -8.57 13.36 13.47
N ALA A 109 -8.89 14.44 12.75
CA ALA A 109 -9.85 15.44 13.21
C ALA A 109 -11.27 14.86 13.27
N GLU A 110 -11.66 14.03 12.29
CA GLU A 110 -12.95 13.34 12.29
C GLU A 110 -13.02 12.27 13.40
N ARG A 111 -11.96 11.48 13.56
CA ARG A 111 -11.89 10.43 14.58
C ARG A 111 -10.50 10.40 15.24
N PRO A 112 -10.32 11.08 16.40
CA PRO A 112 -9.00 11.20 17.04
C PRO A 112 -8.40 9.90 17.57
N ASP A 113 -9.21 8.85 17.77
CA ASP A 113 -8.79 7.55 18.29
C ASP A 113 -8.56 6.51 17.19
N ARG A 114 -8.48 6.91 15.90
CA ARG A 114 -8.13 5.98 14.82
C ARG A 114 -6.76 5.36 15.06
N ASN A 115 -6.71 4.04 14.93
CA ASN A 115 -5.47 3.30 14.80
C ASN A 115 -4.71 3.75 13.56
N VAL A 116 -3.38 3.82 13.66
CA VAL A 116 -2.49 4.24 12.58
C VAL A 116 -1.41 3.18 12.38
N CYS A 117 -1.20 2.77 11.13
CA CYS A 117 -0.06 1.97 10.70
C CYS A 117 0.90 2.89 9.93
N LEU A 118 2.13 3.00 10.42
CA LEU A 118 3.18 3.73 9.72
C LEU A 118 3.71 2.85 8.59
N VAL A 119 3.91 3.46 7.42
CA VAL A 119 4.54 2.79 6.29
C VAL A 119 5.75 3.59 5.84
N ASP A 120 6.85 2.95 5.46
CA ASP A 120 8.07 3.60 4.95
C ASP A 120 8.89 4.40 5.98
N PHE A 121 8.52 4.37 7.26
CA PHE A 121 9.32 4.96 8.32
C PHE A 121 8.93 4.44 9.70
N GLN A 122 9.82 4.67 10.67
CA GLN A 122 9.49 4.57 12.09
C GLN A 122 10.18 5.65 12.96
N GLN A 123 10.97 6.57 12.37
CA GLN A 123 11.67 7.58 13.16
C GLN A 123 10.69 8.68 13.61
N GLN A 124 10.78 9.10 14.87
CA GLN A 124 9.89 10.14 15.40
C GLN A 124 10.04 11.48 14.68
N SER A 125 11.24 11.78 14.16
CA SER A 125 11.49 12.99 13.38
C SER A 125 10.75 13.04 12.04
N GLN A 126 10.27 11.88 11.57
CA GLN A 126 9.53 11.73 10.31
C GLN A 126 8.01 11.60 10.53
N LEU A 127 7.56 11.58 11.80
CA LEU A 127 6.15 11.41 12.18
C LEU A 127 5.39 12.72 12.01
N ASN A 128 4.19 12.64 11.41
CA ASN A 128 3.29 13.78 11.35
C ASN A 128 2.81 14.14 12.78
N PRO A 129 2.91 15.41 13.22
CA PRO A 129 2.60 15.81 14.59
C PRO A 129 1.13 15.61 15.01
N ALA A 130 0.21 15.44 14.05
CA ALA A 130 -1.18 15.14 14.34
C ALA A 130 -1.40 13.70 14.81
N ILE A 131 -0.45 12.78 14.56
CA ILE A 131 -0.56 11.36 14.92
C ILE A 131 -0.12 11.17 16.38
N PRO A 132 -1.03 10.81 17.30
CA PRO A 132 -0.65 10.49 18.66
C PRO A 132 0.13 9.17 18.69
N MET A 133 1.22 9.10 19.47
CA MET A 133 2.02 7.88 19.61
C MET A 133 1.18 6.66 20.05
N ALA A 134 0.16 6.90 20.88
CA ALA A 134 -0.75 5.87 21.38
C ALA A 134 -1.66 5.24 20.30
N ASN A 135 -1.82 5.92 19.15
CA ASN A 135 -2.64 5.43 18.04
C ASN A 135 -1.86 4.48 17.14
N ILE A 136 -0.53 4.40 17.27
CA ILE A 136 0.29 3.56 16.40
C ILE A 136 0.06 2.10 16.76
N VAL A 137 -0.40 1.32 15.78
CA VAL A 137 -0.67 -0.12 15.92
C VAL A 137 0.17 -0.98 14.97
N GLY A 138 0.88 -0.35 14.03
CA GLY A 138 1.62 -1.04 12.99
C GLY A 138 2.78 -0.23 12.43
N VAL A 139 3.82 -0.93 11.97
CA VAL A 139 4.93 -0.40 11.17
C VAL A 139 5.22 -1.38 10.04
N ILE A 140 5.30 -0.89 8.81
CA ILE A 140 5.81 -1.61 7.64
C ILE A 140 6.93 -0.76 7.05
N ASP A 141 8.18 -1.18 7.18
CA ASP A 141 9.32 -0.32 6.86
C ASP A 141 10.50 -1.11 6.27
N HIS A 142 11.42 -0.40 5.63
CA HIS A 142 12.66 -0.95 5.11
C HIS A 142 13.91 -0.20 5.57
N HIS A 143 13.73 0.92 6.29
CA HIS A 143 14.81 1.72 6.84
C HIS A 143 15.45 1.07 8.08
N ALA A 144 16.65 1.53 8.42
CA ALA A 144 17.34 1.10 9.62
C ALA A 144 16.64 1.62 10.89
N LEU A 145 16.57 0.76 11.92
CA LEU A 145 16.24 1.19 13.27
C LEU A 145 17.36 2.07 13.82
N GLN A 146 17.00 3.22 14.39
CA GLN A 146 17.93 4.18 14.97
C GLN A 146 17.48 4.55 16.39
N SER A 147 18.28 5.36 17.08
CA SER A 147 18.04 5.72 18.49
C SER A 147 16.72 6.45 18.74
N ASN A 148 16.14 7.11 17.74
CA ASN A 148 14.90 7.89 17.85
C ASN A 148 13.71 7.22 17.15
N THR A 149 13.63 5.90 17.24
CA THR A 149 12.48 5.10 16.78
C THR A 149 11.25 5.43 17.65
N ILE A 150 10.05 5.32 17.08
CA ILE A 150 8.80 5.41 17.85
C ILE A 150 8.79 4.42 19.04
N VAL A 151 8.13 4.80 20.12
CA VAL A 151 8.03 3.99 21.33
C VAL A 151 6.55 3.84 21.68
N THR A 152 6.06 2.61 21.71
CA THR A 152 4.67 2.30 22.02
C THR A 152 4.54 1.62 23.37
N GLU A 153 3.44 1.88 24.09
CA GLU A 153 3.16 1.23 25.38
C GLU A 153 2.74 -0.24 25.24
N LYS A 154 2.13 -0.58 24.10
CA LYS A 154 1.64 -1.92 23.78
C LYS A 154 2.45 -2.51 22.62
N PRO A 155 2.54 -3.84 22.52
CA PRO A 155 3.03 -4.50 21.32
C PRO A 155 2.22 -4.06 20.10
N ILE A 156 2.92 -3.80 19.00
CA ILE A 156 2.34 -3.43 17.71
C ILE A 156 2.80 -4.41 16.63
N PHE A 157 2.12 -4.42 15.49
CA PHE A 157 2.61 -5.14 14.32
C PHE A 157 3.86 -4.44 13.76
N VAL A 158 4.91 -5.20 13.46
CA VAL A 158 6.14 -4.66 12.86
C VAL A 158 6.64 -5.61 11.79
N ASP A 159 6.66 -5.15 10.54
CA ASP A 159 7.28 -5.85 9.41
C ASP A 159 8.38 -4.95 8.84
N ILE A 160 9.63 -5.24 9.23
CA ILE A 160 10.81 -4.52 8.73
C ILE A 160 11.68 -5.48 7.94
N ARG A 161 11.94 -5.15 6.67
CA ARG A 161 12.78 -5.97 5.80
C ARG A 161 13.86 -5.12 5.13
N PRO A 162 15.11 -5.59 5.05
CA PRO A 162 16.21 -4.87 4.42
C PRO A 162 16.10 -4.93 2.88
N TRP A 163 14.98 -4.46 2.33
CA TRP A 163 14.64 -4.49 0.92
C TRP A 163 14.74 -3.08 0.32
N GLY A 164 14.76 -2.99 -1.01
CA GLY A 164 14.99 -1.71 -1.69
C GLY A 164 13.86 -0.69 -1.56
N CYS A 165 12.65 -1.12 -1.20
CA CYS A 165 11.50 -0.25 -0.97
C CYS A 165 10.46 -0.94 -0.08
N MET A 166 9.66 -0.16 0.65
CA MET A 166 8.55 -0.66 1.45
C MET A 166 7.44 -1.23 0.56
N SER A 167 7.19 -0.65 -0.62
CA SER A 167 6.24 -1.18 -1.60
C SER A 167 6.52 -2.64 -2.00
N SER A 168 7.80 -3.06 -2.01
CA SER A 168 8.15 -4.47 -2.27
C SER A 168 7.67 -5.40 -1.14
N ILE A 169 7.70 -4.93 0.10
CA ILE A 169 7.20 -5.68 1.27
C ILE A 169 5.70 -5.87 1.12
N VAL A 170 4.96 -4.79 0.80
CA VAL A 170 3.51 -4.86 0.57
C VAL A 170 3.16 -5.79 -0.58
N ALA A 171 3.81 -5.63 -1.75
CA ALA A 171 3.58 -6.48 -2.93
C ALA A 171 3.87 -7.97 -2.64
N HIS A 172 4.96 -8.25 -1.92
CA HIS A 172 5.25 -9.61 -1.48
C HIS A 172 4.18 -10.14 -0.52
N THR A 173 3.65 -9.31 0.37
CA THR A 173 2.60 -9.72 1.31
C THR A 173 1.30 -10.05 0.61
N TYR A 174 0.93 -9.36 -0.48
CA TYR A 174 -0.14 -9.80 -1.38
C TYR A 174 0.12 -11.23 -1.89
N ALA A 175 1.31 -11.46 -2.43
CA ALA A 175 1.66 -12.74 -3.05
C ALA A 175 1.63 -13.91 -2.06
N VAL A 176 2.25 -13.78 -0.88
CA VAL A 176 2.34 -14.88 0.10
C VAL A 176 1.04 -15.14 0.86
N ASN A 177 0.12 -14.17 0.89
CA ASN A 177 -1.21 -14.34 1.45
C ASN A 177 -2.26 -14.69 0.40
N GLU A 178 -1.85 -14.93 -0.85
CA GLU A 178 -2.74 -15.28 -1.97
C GLU A 178 -3.87 -14.24 -2.15
N LYS A 179 -3.60 -12.97 -1.84
CA LYS A 179 -4.55 -11.87 -1.98
C LYS A 179 -4.45 -11.27 -3.38
N PHE A 180 -5.61 -10.98 -3.97
CA PHE A 180 -5.67 -10.29 -5.26
C PHE A 180 -5.08 -8.88 -5.14
N LEU A 181 -4.15 -8.55 -6.04
CA LEU A 181 -3.55 -7.22 -6.14
C LEU A 181 -4.13 -6.52 -7.37
N PRO A 182 -5.02 -5.52 -7.21
CA PRO A 182 -5.62 -4.82 -8.35
C PRO A 182 -4.55 -4.11 -9.20
N LYS A 183 -4.74 -4.07 -10.53
CA LYS A 183 -3.76 -3.49 -11.46
C LYS A 183 -3.35 -2.04 -11.12
N PRO A 184 -4.26 -1.11 -10.80
CA PRO A 184 -3.86 0.26 -10.40
C PRO A 184 -2.93 0.27 -9.19
N ILE A 185 -3.23 -0.57 -8.20
CA ILE A 185 -2.46 -0.69 -6.96
C ILE A 185 -1.10 -1.36 -7.23
N ALA A 186 -1.07 -2.41 -8.05
CA ALA A 186 0.16 -3.03 -8.52
C ALA A 186 1.07 -2.01 -9.22
N GLY A 187 0.47 -1.15 -10.05
CA GLY A 187 1.15 -0.08 -10.76
C GLY A 187 1.78 0.94 -9.84
N MET A 188 1.06 1.38 -8.80
CA MET A 188 1.59 2.25 -7.75
C MET A 188 2.79 1.59 -7.03
N LEU A 189 2.65 0.32 -6.62
CA LEU A 189 3.70 -0.40 -5.90
C LEU A 189 4.95 -0.71 -6.75
N LEU A 190 4.85 -0.70 -8.09
CA LEU A 190 5.96 -1.06 -8.98
C LEU A 190 7.07 0.02 -9.04
N ARG A 191 6.89 1.21 -8.43
CA ARG A 191 7.76 2.42 -8.47
C ARG A 191 8.15 2.93 -9.88
N ARG A 192 8.01 2.14 -10.94
CA ARG A 192 8.42 2.47 -12.31
C ARG A 192 7.25 3.03 -13.10
N VAL A 193 7.13 4.35 -13.13
CA VAL A 193 6.30 5.01 -14.13
C VAL A 193 7.13 5.20 -15.41
N PRO A 194 6.68 4.77 -16.60
CA PRO A 194 7.46 4.93 -17.82
C PRO A 194 7.52 6.43 -18.22
N SER A 195 8.56 7.15 -17.80
CA SER A 195 8.84 8.49 -18.32
C SER A 195 9.54 8.38 -19.68
N HIS A 196 9.00 9.06 -20.70
CA HIS A 196 9.62 9.21 -22.01
C HIS A 196 10.82 10.17 -21.90
N THR A 197 11.95 9.73 -21.33
CA THR A 197 13.31 10.28 -21.58
C THR A 197 14.36 9.54 -20.74
N GLY A 198 15.26 8.80 -21.39
CA GLY A 198 16.60 8.50 -20.85
C GLY A 198 16.88 7.03 -20.47
N PRO A 199 18.12 6.53 -20.69
CA PRO A 199 18.47 5.14 -20.46
C PRO A 199 18.65 4.87 -18.96
N HIS A 200 18.15 3.70 -18.55
CA HIS A 200 18.49 2.94 -17.32
C HIS A 200 19.39 3.66 -16.30
N THR A 201 18.81 4.39 -15.36
CA THR A 201 19.45 4.68 -14.08
C THR A 201 18.96 3.67 -13.04
N THR A 202 19.86 2.76 -12.68
CA THR A 202 19.78 1.98 -11.46
C THR A 202 19.70 2.92 -10.25
N ALA A 203 18.77 2.60 -9.34
CA ALA A 203 18.79 2.89 -7.91
C ALA A 203 19.72 4.05 -7.46
N SER A 204 19.15 5.25 -7.32
CA SER A 204 19.64 6.23 -6.38
C SER A 204 18.69 6.26 -5.18
N ALA A 205 18.96 5.40 -4.21
CA ALA A 205 18.44 5.50 -2.85
C ALA A 205 19.54 5.01 -1.91
N TRP A 206 20.33 5.96 -1.44
CA TRP A 206 20.97 5.93 -0.12
C TRP A 206 20.32 7.03 0.69
#